data_AF-A0A388QS52-F1
#
_entry.id   AF-A0A388QS52-F1
#
_cell.length_a   1.000
_cell.length_b   1.000
_cell.length_c   1.000
_cell.angle_alpha   90.00
_cell.angle_beta   90.00
_cell.angle_gamma   90.00
#
_symmetry.space_group_name_H-M   'P 1'
#
loop_
_entity.id
_entity.type
_entity.pdbx_description
1 polymer ?
#
loop_
_entity_poly.entity_id
_entity_poly.type
_entity_poly.pdbx_seq_one_letter_code
_entity_poly.pdbx_strand_id
1 'polypeptide(L)'
;METFTCLWPLLVGLLLLAGLVHAIFVGMTFTVDASHVRVRVYGWTVRKIALPDVAYAVHDWAFWNEHWTNTLSPRRLVLLRRRTGLFRNS
;
A
#
# COMPACT_ATOMS: atom_id res chain seq x y z
N MET A 1 26.75 -4.33 31.24
CA MET A 1 25.40 -4.53 30.66
C MET A 1 24.97 -3.32 29.82
N GLU A 2 25.85 -2.79 28.97
CA GLU A 2 25.62 -1.53 28.23
C GLU A 2 25.38 -1.78 26.73
N THR A 3 25.77 -2.95 26.24
CA THR A 3 25.56 -3.37 24.85
C THR A 3 24.09 -3.64 24.54
N PHE A 4 23.34 -4.22 25.49
CA PHE A 4 21.90 -4.51 25.32
C PHE A 4 21.03 -3.25 25.18
N THR A 5 21.36 -2.19 25.90
CA THR A 5 20.64 -0.90 25.81
C THR A 5 20.93 -0.15 24.51
N CYS A 6 22.13 -0.31 23.93
CA CYS A 6 22.50 0.30 22.66
C CYS A 6 21.92 -0.43 21.43
N LEU A 7 21.70 -1.76 21.53
CA LEU A 7 21.15 -2.58 20.44
C LEU A 7 19.62 -2.54 20.35
N TRP A 8 18.94 -2.17 21.44
CA TRP A 8 17.48 -2.10 21.48
C TRP A 8 16.86 -1.15 20.44
N PRO A 9 17.35 0.09 20.25
CA PRO A 9 16.82 0.98 19.22
C PRO A 9 17.01 0.43 17.80
N LEU A 10 18.14 -0.25 17.54
CA LEU A 10 18.42 -0.88 16.26
C LEU A 10 17.45 -2.04 15.98
N LEU A 11 17.19 -2.88 16.98
CA LEU A 11 16.20 -3.96 16.88
C LEU A 11 14.79 -3.42 16.65
N VAL A 12 14.39 -2.38 17.39
CA VAL A 12 13.08 -1.72 17.19
C VAL A 12 12.99 -1.12 15.79
N GLY A 13 14.03 -0.42 15.32
CA GLY A 13 14.07 0.13 13.97
C GLY A 13 13.94 -0.96 12.89
N LEU A 14 14.63 -2.09 13.07
CA LEU A 14 14.56 -3.22 12.14
C LEU A 14 13.16 -3.85 12.12
N LEU A 15 12.53 -4.01 13.29
CA LEU A 15 11.17 -4.53 13.40
C LEU A 15 10.15 -3.59 12.74
N LEU A 16 10.29 -2.28 12.92
CA LEU A 16 9.43 -1.29 12.25
C LEU A 16 9.59 -1.34 10.73
N LEU A 17 10.83 -1.43 10.24
CA LEU A 17 11.11 -1.55 8.81
C LEU A 17 10.52 -2.84 8.22
N ALA A 18 10.75 -3.97 8.89
CA ALA A 18 10.19 -5.26 8.50
C ALA A 18 8.65 -5.22 8.51
N GLY A 19 8.05 -4.61 9.52
CA GLY A 19 6.61 -4.40 9.61
C GLY A 19 6.08 -3.54 8.47
N LEU A 20 6.79 -2.47 8.09
CA LEU A 20 6.43 -1.60 6.96
C LEU A 20 6.49 -2.36 5.63
N VAL A 21 7.57 -3.10 5.38
CA VAL A 21 7.72 -3.94 4.18
C VAL A 21 6.59 -4.97 4.14
N HIS A 22 6.34 -5.69 5.23
CA HIS A 22 5.26 -6.66 5.28
C HIS A 22 3.89 -6.00 5.06
N ALA A 23 3.64 -4.83 5.65
CA ALA A 23 2.40 -4.08 5.43
C ALA A 23 2.22 -3.72 3.95
N ILE A 24 3.28 -3.31 3.27
CA ILE A 24 3.25 -2.95 1.84
C ILE A 24 2.95 -4.16 0.96
N PHE A 25 3.66 -5.28 1.16
CA PHE A 25 3.56 -6.44 0.27
C PHE A 25 2.41 -7.38 0.60
N VAL A 26 1.97 -7.43 1.85
CA VAL A 26 0.98 -8.41 2.32
C VAL A 26 -0.24 -7.73 2.94
N GLY A 27 -0.03 -6.67 3.72
CA GLY A 27 -1.10 -6.02 4.48
C GLY A 27 -1.98 -5.08 3.65
N MET A 28 -1.47 -4.56 2.53
CA MET A 28 -2.17 -3.61 1.66
C MET A 28 -3.10 -4.33 0.70
N THR A 29 -4.40 -4.06 0.84
CA THR A 29 -5.46 -4.58 -0.02
C THR A 29 -6.37 -3.46 -0.48
N PHE A 30 -7.24 -3.73 -1.45
CA PHE A 30 -8.22 -2.75 -1.92
C PHE A 30 -9.59 -3.32 -2.23
N THR A 31 -10.60 -2.53 -1.88
CA THR A 31 -12.00 -2.82 -2.21
C THR A 31 -12.56 -1.71 -3.09
N VAL A 32 -13.29 -2.10 -4.13
CA VAL A 32 -13.98 -1.15 -5.01
C VAL A 32 -15.46 -1.13 -4.62
N ASP A 33 -15.95 0.04 -4.23
CA ASP A 33 -17.37 0.33 -4.04
C ASP A 33 -17.95 1.00 -5.30
N ALA A 34 -19.23 1.34 -5.29
CA ALA A 34 -19.92 1.98 -6.41
C ALA A 34 -19.30 3.32 -6.87
N SER A 35 -18.59 4.04 -6.00
CA SER A 35 -18.03 5.37 -6.30
C SER A 35 -16.57 5.55 -5.91
N HIS A 36 -15.98 4.62 -5.16
CA HIS A 36 -14.65 4.78 -4.59
C HIS A 36 -13.84 3.48 -4.59
N VAL A 37 -12.53 3.62 -4.74
CA VAL A 37 -11.54 2.61 -4.36
C VAL A 37 -11.07 2.91 -2.93
N ARG A 38 -11.18 1.93 -2.03
CA ARG A 38 -10.65 2.03 -0.67
C ARG A 38 -9.38 1.22 -0.54
N VAL A 39 -8.31 1.86 -0.08
CA VAL A 39 -7.08 1.19 0.36
C VAL A 39 -7.32 0.70 1.76
N ARG A 40 -6.95 -0.54 2.04
CA ARG A 40 -6.98 -1.09 3.37
C ARG A 40 -5.62 -1.63 3.75
N VAL A 41 -5.17 -1.34 4.97
CA VAL A 41 -4.00 -1.95 5.59
C VAL A 41 -4.51 -2.80 6.74
N TYR A 42 -4.34 -4.12 6.67
CA TYR A 42 -4.89 -5.08 7.65
C TYR A 42 -6.39 -4.86 7.95
N GLY A 43 -7.18 -4.57 6.92
CA GLY A 43 -8.63 -4.32 7.03
C GLY A 43 -9.02 -2.87 7.36
N TRP A 44 -8.10 -2.04 7.85
CA TRP A 44 -8.36 -0.63 8.16
C TRP A 44 -8.28 0.24 6.91
N THR A 45 -9.32 1.03 6.64
CA THR A 45 -9.30 1.95 5.49
C THR A 45 -8.35 3.11 5.77
N VAL A 46 -7.19 3.14 5.10
CA VAL A 46 -6.20 4.20 5.27
C VAL A 46 -6.40 5.35 4.28
N ARG A 47 -7.03 5.09 3.13
CA ARG A 47 -7.31 6.12 2.13
C ARG A 47 -8.43 5.70 1.18
N LYS A 48 -9.09 6.71 0.59
CA LYS A 48 -10.19 6.56 -0.37
C LYS A 48 -9.85 7.36 -1.63
N ILE A 49 -10.11 6.79 -2.80
CA ILE A 49 -9.91 7.41 -4.11
C ILE A 49 -11.25 7.36 -4.83
N ALA A 50 -11.73 8.49 -5.34
CA ALA A 50 -12.97 8.52 -6.13
C ALA A 50 -12.72 7.85 -7.49
N LEU A 51 -13.64 7.00 -7.95
CA LEU A 51 -13.52 6.33 -9.24
C LEU A 51 -13.35 7.29 -10.43
N PRO A 52 -14.00 8.48 -10.48
CA PRO A 52 -13.76 9.46 -11.54
C PRO A 52 -12.32 9.97 -11.61
N ASP A 53 -11.58 9.91 -10.50
CA ASP A 53 -10.18 10.31 -10.43
C ASP A 53 -9.22 9.16 -10.82
N VAL A 54 -9.74 7.96 -11.11
CA VAL A 54 -8.94 6.87 -11.68
C VAL A 54 -8.86 7.06 -13.20
N ALA A 55 -7.63 7.14 -13.71
CA ALA A 55 -7.36 7.27 -15.14
C ALA A 55 -7.43 5.91 -15.84
N TYR A 56 -6.73 4.92 -15.29
CA TYR A 56 -6.80 3.52 -15.72
C TYR A 56 -6.31 2.58 -14.61
N ALA A 57 -6.68 1.30 -14.74
CA ALA A 57 -6.22 0.21 -13.90
C ALA A 57 -5.55 -0.85 -14.79
N VAL A 58 -4.33 -1.28 -14.45
CA VAL A 58 -3.61 -2.31 -15.21
C VAL A 58 -3.02 -3.36 -14.27
N HIS A 59 -2.97 -4.61 -14.74
CA HIS A 59 -2.32 -5.70 -14.03
C HIS A 59 -0.82 -5.67 -14.34
N ASP A 60 -0.12 -4.69 -13.78
CA ASP A 60 1.29 -4.45 -14.03
C ASP A 60 2.01 -4.02 -12.75
N TRP A 61 3.34 -4.19 -12.71
CA TRP A 61 4.19 -3.84 -11.60
C TRP A 61 5.27 -2.85 -12.05
N ALA A 62 5.06 -1.58 -11.70
CA ALA A 62 6.08 -0.55 -11.77
C ALA A 62 6.42 -0.08 -10.36
N PHE A 63 7.71 -0.11 -9.99
CA PHE A 63 8.20 0.21 -8.64
C PHE A 63 7.80 1.62 -8.15
N TRP A 64 7.55 2.54 -9.09
CA TRP A 64 7.27 3.95 -8.81
C TRP A 64 5.78 4.30 -8.78
N ASN A 65 4.88 3.31 -8.93
CA ASN A 65 3.44 3.56 -9.07
C ASN A 65 2.68 2.99 -7.87
N GLU A 66 1.53 3.60 -7.56
CA GLU A 66 0.67 3.12 -6.48
C GLU A 66 0.16 1.69 -6.78
N HIS A 67 0.53 0.74 -5.91
CA HIS A 67 0.30 -0.70 -6.09
C HIS A 67 -0.55 -1.30 -4.96
N TRP A 68 -1.52 -2.13 -5.35
CA TRP A 68 -2.56 -2.60 -4.44
C TRP A 68 -2.99 -4.04 -4.78
N THR A 69 -3.14 -4.88 -3.74
CA THR A 69 -3.62 -6.26 -3.89
C THR A 69 -5.14 -6.31 -3.83
N ASN A 70 -5.80 -6.91 -4.82
CA ASN A 70 -7.25 -6.96 -4.87
C ASN A 70 -7.84 -7.89 -3.79
N THR A 71 -8.81 -7.42 -2.99
CA THR A 71 -9.43 -8.24 -1.92
C THR A 71 -10.28 -9.40 -2.47
N LEU A 72 -10.84 -9.29 -3.68
CA LEU A 72 -11.60 -10.35 -4.36
C LEU A 72 -10.70 -11.39 -5.05
N SER A 73 -9.45 -11.04 -5.34
CA SER A 73 -8.45 -11.96 -5.91
C SER A 73 -7.06 -11.62 -5.38
N PRO A 74 -6.63 -12.21 -4.25
CA PRO A 74 -5.38 -11.84 -3.57
C PRO A 74 -4.11 -12.14 -4.38
N ARG A 75 -4.22 -12.84 -5.51
CA ARG A 75 -3.11 -13.08 -6.45
C ARG A 75 -3.01 -12.01 -7.55
N ARG A 76 -3.94 -11.06 -7.61
CA ARG A 76 -3.98 -10.03 -8.66
C ARG A 76 -3.59 -8.67 -8.12
N LEU A 77 -2.38 -8.28 -8.46
CA LEU A 77 -1.82 -6.95 -8.24
C LEU A 77 -2.37 -5.97 -9.27
N VAL A 78 -2.97 -4.87 -8.82
CA VAL A 78 -3.51 -3.86 -9.74
C VAL A 78 -2.80 -2.53 -9.48
N LEU A 79 -2.28 -1.97 -10.56
CA LEU A 79 -1.73 -0.63 -10.61
C LEU A 79 -2.84 0.33 -10.98
N LEU A 80 -3.07 1.32 -10.12
CA LEU A 80 -4.05 2.37 -10.34
C LEU A 80 -3.33 3.67 -10.67
N ARG A 81 -3.60 4.24 -11.84
CA ARG A 81 -3.12 5.59 -12.17
C ARG A 81 -4.21 6.60 -11.88
N ARG A 82 -3.87 7.66 -11.15
CA ARG A 82 -4.78 8.78 -10.86
C ARG A 82 -4.73 9.85 -11.95
N ARG A 83 -5.85 10.53 -12.17
CA ARG A 83 -5.96 11.72 -13.04
C ARG A 83 -5.36 12.95 -12.35
N THR A 84 -5.55 13.08 -11.04
CA THR A 84 -5.13 14.25 -10.27
C THR A 84 -4.44 13.87 -8.94
N GLY A 85 -3.64 14.81 -8.38
CA GLY A 85 -3.02 14.71 -7.06
C GLY A 85 -1.49 14.54 -7.06
N LEU A 86 -0.91 14.58 -5.85
CA LEU A 86 0.54 14.49 -5.57
C LEU A 86 1.21 13.21 -6.09
N PHE A 87 0.44 12.14 -6.26
CA PHE A 87 0.89 10.85 -6.79
C PHE A 87 0.48 10.64 -8.25
N ARG A 88 0.28 11.74 -9.01
CA ARG A 88 0.16 11.64 -10.47
C ARG A 88 1.52 11.20 -10.99
N ASN A 89 1.65 9.92 -11.32
CA ASN A 89 2.80 9.40 -12.04
C ASN A 89 3.05 10.27 -13.27
N SER A 90 4.16 11.01 -13.24
CA SER A 90 4.77 11.70 -14.39
C SER A 90 5.09 10.70 -15.48
#